data_AF-A0A9N9J7N2-F1
#
_entry.id   AF-A0A9N9J7N2-F1
#
_cell.length_a   1.000
_cell.length_b   1.000
_cell.length_c   1.000
_cell.angle_alpha   90.00
_cell.angle_beta   90.00
_cell.angle_gamma   90.00
#
_symmetry.space_group_name_H-M   'P 1'
#
loop_
_entity.id
_entity.type
_entity.pdbx_description
1 polymer ?
#
loop_
_entity_poly.entity_id
_entity_poly.type
_entity_poly.pdbx_seq_one_letter_code
_entity_poly.pdbx_strand_id
1 'polypeptide(L)'
;MALLGSASLDIKVLCEECNDKWNLVKKLSQEEIKNKIFNYLNTSVQLRECIIHVLYRQSLPSQSSFPLELPKSDELISCNAIAQKEKKELEKELAKLQAITRITTNPEYYKSFSFQVFNIQRNIKSQDDWLDKLKRHAASQRKSQ
;
A
#
# COMPACT_ATOMS: atom_id res chain seq x y z
N MET A 1 2.75 14.66 32.11
CA MET A 1 1.70 13.70 32.51
C MET A 1 0.80 13.46 31.32
N ALA A 2 0.63 12.21 30.93
CA ALA A 2 -0.21 11.80 29.82
C ALA A 2 -1.71 11.95 30.18
N LEU A 3 -2.52 12.34 29.21
CA LEU A 3 -3.93 11.97 29.16
C LEU A 3 -4.21 11.43 27.75
N LEU A 4 -4.03 10.12 27.61
CA LEU A 4 -4.86 9.32 26.72
C LEU A 4 -6.29 9.44 27.26
N GLY A 5 -7.14 10.13 26.53
CA GLY A 5 -8.59 10.09 26.70
C GLY A 5 -9.19 10.12 25.32
N SER A 6 -9.78 9.00 24.90
CA SER A 6 -10.61 8.93 23.70
C SER A 6 -11.71 9.99 23.82
N ALA A 7 -11.52 11.11 23.12
CA ALA A 7 -12.61 12.04 22.89
C ALA A 7 -13.57 11.32 21.96
N SER A 8 -14.58 10.68 22.54
CA SER A 8 -15.88 10.56 21.89
C SER A 8 -16.24 11.98 21.44
N LEU A 9 -15.93 12.35 20.20
CA LEU A 9 -16.41 13.60 19.63
C LEU A 9 -17.92 13.54 19.78
N ASP A 10 -18.46 14.42 20.61
CA ASP A 10 -19.89 14.51 20.82
C ASP A 10 -20.52 14.79 19.46
N ILE A 11 -21.25 13.80 18.93
CA ILE A 11 -21.86 13.85 17.60
C ILE A 11 -22.74 15.10 17.49
N LYS A 12 -23.33 15.53 18.60
CA LYS A 12 -24.12 16.75 18.67
C LYS A 12 -23.29 18.00 18.38
N VAL A 13 -22.11 18.12 18.99
CA VAL A 13 -21.16 19.24 18.76
C VAL A 13 -20.70 19.26 17.31
N LEU A 14 -20.39 18.10 16.72
CA LEU A 14 -20.07 17.99 15.29
C LEU A 14 -21.22 18.46 14.40
N CYS A 15 -22.45 18.02 14.69
CA CYS A 15 -23.62 18.42 13.91
C CYS A 15 -23.89 19.92 14.00
N GLU A 16 -23.72 20.52 15.19
CA GLU A 16 -23.84 21.97 15.40
C GLU A 16 -22.76 22.73 14.61
N GLU A 17 -21.49 22.33 14.71
CA GLU A 17 -20.41 22.95 13.94
C GLU A 17 -20.62 22.83 12.42
N CYS A 18 -21.08 21.67 11.94
CA CYS A 18 -21.40 21.46 10.54
C CYS A 18 -22.54 22.36 10.07
N ASN A 19 -23.60 22.48 10.87
CA ASN A 19 -24.73 23.36 10.56
C ASN A 19 -24.31 24.83 10.53
N ASP A 20 -23.49 25.28 11.47
CA ASP A 20 -23.00 26.65 11.52
C ASP A 20 -22.13 26.99 10.31
N LYS A 21 -21.21 26.09 9.96
CA LYS A 21 -20.38 26.23 8.75
C LYS A 21 -21.24 26.23 7.48
N TRP A 22 -22.26 25.38 7.41
CA TRP A 22 -23.18 25.35 6.26
C TRP A 22 -24.02 26.62 6.16
N ASN A 23 -24.50 27.16 7.28
CA ASN A 23 -25.22 28.42 7.34
C ASN A 23 -24.35 29.61 6.90
N LEU A 24 -23.05 29.58 7.18
CA LEU A 24 -22.10 30.56 6.65
C LEU A 24 -21.96 30.44 5.13
N VAL A 25 -21.85 29.23 4.59
CA VAL A 25 -21.75 29.00 3.14
C VAL A 25 -23.00 29.48 2.40
N LYS A 26 -24.19 29.26 2.95
CA LYS A 26 -25.47 29.71 2.35
C LYS A 26 -25.56 31.24 2.19
N LYS A 27 -24.82 31.99 2.99
CA LYS A 27 -24.81 33.47 2.94
C LYS A 27 -23.81 34.02 1.93
N LEU A 28 -22.93 33.18 1.40
CA LEU A 28 -21.93 33.60 0.41
C LEU A 28 -22.58 33.78 -0.96
N SER A 29 -22.12 34.77 -1.70
CA SER A 29 -22.45 34.91 -3.11
C SER A 29 -21.86 33.77 -3.94
N GLN A 30 -22.45 33.51 -5.11
CA GLN A 30 -21.94 32.50 -6.03
C GLN A 30 -20.47 32.77 -6.42
N GLU A 31 -20.09 34.04 -6.53
CA GLU A 31 -18.73 34.47 -6.87
C GLU A 31 -17.73 34.17 -5.74
N GLU A 32 -18.10 34.43 -4.48
CA GLU A 32 -17.27 34.08 -3.32
C GLU A 32 -17.09 32.57 -3.17
N ILE A 33 -18.14 31.78 -3.47
CA ILE A 33 -18.05 30.33 -3.46
C ILE A 33 -17.07 29.84 -4.54
N LYS A 34 -17.18 30.38 -5.77
CA LYS A 34 -16.25 30.05 -6.86
C LYS A 34 -14.81 30.41 -6.50
N ASN A 35 -14.60 31.59 -5.94
CA ASN A 35 -13.27 32.05 -5.53
C ASN A 35 -12.68 31.18 -4.40
N LYS A 36 -13.49 30.74 -3.43
CA LYS A 36 -13.04 29.81 -2.39
C LYS A 36 -12.66 28.44 -2.96
N ILE A 37 -13.45 27.90 -3.88
CA ILE A 37 -13.14 26.63 -4.55
C ILE A 37 -11.85 26.77 -5.37
N PHE A 38 -11.74 27.84 -6.16
CA PHE A 38 -10.56 28.12 -6.96
C PHE A 38 -9.30 28.24 -6.10
N ASN A 39 -9.37 28.99 -4.99
CA ASN A 39 -8.25 29.12 -4.07
C ASN A 39 -7.89 27.78 -3.42
N TYR A 40 -8.88 26.98 -3.00
CA TYR A 40 -8.63 25.67 -2.42
C TYR A 40 -7.91 24.73 -3.39
N LEU A 41 -8.37 24.67 -4.65
CA LEU A 41 -7.78 23.81 -5.68
C LEU A 41 -6.38 24.26 -6.10
N ASN A 42 -6.11 25.57 -6.05
CA ASN A 42 -4.82 26.15 -6.45
C ASN A 42 -3.86 26.37 -5.28
N THR A 43 -4.29 26.13 -4.04
CA THR A 43 -3.40 26.18 -2.89
C THR A 43 -2.50 24.95 -2.93
N SER A 44 -1.21 25.17 -3.15
CA SER A 44 -0.21 24.11 -3.07
C SER A 44 -0.14 23.59 -1.64
N VAL A 45 -0.70 22.41 -1.41
CA VAL A 45 -0.55 21.70 -0.14
C VAL A 45 0.88 21.20 -0.07
N GLN A 46 1.63 21.61 0.97
CA GLN A 46 2.94 21.04 1.24
C GLN A 46 2.77 19.58 1.67
N LEU A 47 2.74 18.68 0.68
CA LEU A 47 2.71 17.23 0.88
C LEU A 47 4.03 16.69 1.47
N ARG A 48 4.95 17.54 1.96
CA ARG A 48 6.26 17.10 2.46
C ARG A 48 6.13 16.02 3.54
N GLU A 49 5.18 16.16 4.46
CA GLU A 49 4.95 15.13 5.48
C GLU A 49 4.29 13.85 4.91
N CYS A 50 3.41 13.98 3.91
CA CYS A 50 2.82 12.83 3.22
C CYS A 50 3.84 12.07 2.36
N ILE A 51 4.76 12.78 1.71
CA ILE A 51 5.77 12.20 0.79
C ILE A 51 6.91 11.54 1.57
N ILE A 52 7.33 12.11 2.70
CA ILE A 52 8.37 11.52 3.55
C ILE A 52 7.90 10.17 4.11
N HIS A 53 6.63 10.03 4.51
CA HIS A 53 6.12 8.75 5.00
C HIS A 53 6.00 7.66 3.92
N VAL A 54 5.79 8.04 2.66
CA VAL A 54 5.73 7.07 1.55
C VAL A 54 7.13 6.62 1.11
N LEU A 55 8.12 7.51 1.10
CA LEU A 55 9.50 7.20 0.69
C LEU A 55 10.30 6.47 1.78
N TYR A 56 10.12 6.81 3.07
CA TYR A 56 10.90 6.17 4.15
C TYR A 56 10.34 4.81 4.61
N ARG A 57 9.12 4.44 4.20
CA ARG A 57 8.57 3.08 4.42
C ARG A 57 8.73 2.16 3.22
N GLN A 58 9.39 2.60 2.15
CA GLN A 58 9.96 1.67 1.18
C GLN A 58 11.25 1.12 1.77
N SER A 59 11.11 0.23 2.77
CA SER A 59 12.08 -0.84 2.90
C SER A 59 12.09 -1.50 1.53
N LEU A 60 13.17 -1.29 0.77
CA LEU A 60 13.48 -2.06 -0.43
C LEU A 60 13.09 -3.50 -0.10
N PRO A 61 12.22 -4.18 -0.88
CA PRO A 61 11.91 -5.56 -0.61
C PRO A 61 13.26 -6.26 -0.53
N SER A 62 13.55 -6.78 0.67
CA SER A 62 14.79 -7.46 0.99
C SER A 62 15.06 -8.36 -0.19
N GLN A 63 16.16 -8.10 -0.92
CA GLN A 63 16.51 -8.91 -2.07
C GLN A 63 16.51 -10.33 -1.55
N SER A 64 15.52 -11.11 -2.00
CA SER A 64 15.22 -12.41 -1.46
C SER A 64 16.42 -13.29 -1.77
N SER A 65 17.32 -13.43 -0.79
CA SER A 65 18.39 -14.40 -0.80
C SER A 65 17.72 -15.75 -0.62
N PHE A 66 17.16 -16.28 -1.70
CA PHE A 66 16.73 -17.66 -1.74
C PHE A 66 17.98 -18.51 -1.47
N PRO A 67 17.88 -19.55 -0.64
CA PRO A 67 18.92 -20.56 -0.59
C PRO A 67 19.10 -21.12 -2.01
N LEU A 68 20.33 -21.10 -2.52
CA LEU A 68 20.66 -21.77 -3.80
C LEU A 68 20.41 -23.29 -3.73
N GLU A 69 20.32 -23.83 -2.52
CA GLU A 69 20.11 -25.26 -2.26
C GLU A 69 18.69 -25.56 -1.77
N LEU A 70 18.21 -26.74 -2.17
CA LEU A 70 16.87 -27.22 -1.83
C LEU A 70 16.83 -27.65 -0.34
N PRO A 71 15.85 -27.20 0.46
CA PRO A 71 15.78 -27.51 1.89
C PRO A 71 15.60 -29.01 2.14
N LYS A 72 16.17 -29.52 3.24
CA LYS A 72 15.93 -30.89 3.71
C LYS A 72 14.47 -31.06 4.17
N SER A 73 13.99 -32.31 4.27
CA SER A 73 12.57 -32.65 4.52
C SER A 73 11.92 -31.83 5.65
N ASP A 74 12.62 -31.66 6.78
CA ASP A 74 12.08 -30.96 7.96
C ASP A 74 12.02 -29.43 7.80
N GLU A 75 12.85 -28.86 6.94
CA GLU A 75 12.86 -27.42 6.63
C GLU A 75 11.87 -27.05 5.52
N LEU A 76 11.45 -28.02 4.71
CA LEU A 76 10.58 -27.81 3.54
C LEU A 76 9.23 -27.18 3.88
N ILE A 77 8.66 -27.52 5.05
CA ILE A 77 7.38 -26.98 5.52
C ILE A 77 7.54 -25.50 5.93
N SER A 78 8.63 -25.18 6.63
CA SER A 78 8.96 -23.81 7.04
C SER A 78 9.24 -22.91 5.84
N CYS A 79 10.05 -23.39 4.89
CA CYS A 79 10.37 -22.67 3.66
C CYS A 79 9.13 -22.40 2.79
N ASN A 80 8.19 -23.35 2.71
CA ASN A 80 6.93 -23.16 1.98
C ASN A 80 6.05 -22.08 2.64
N ALA A 81 5.90 -22.15 3.97
CA ALA A 81 5.12 -21.16 4.73
C ALA A 81 5.70 -19.74 4.60
N ILE A 82 7.02 -19.60 4.65
CA ILE A 82 7.71 -18.31 4.47
C ILE A 82 7.45 -17.75 3.08
N ALA A 83 7.66 -18.52 2.02
CA ALA A 83 7.46 -18.02 0.66
C ALA A 83 5.99 -17.72 0.34
N GLN A 84 5.03 -18.48 0.88
CA GLN A 84 3.61 -18.14 0.74
C GLN A 84 3.28 -16.81 1.43
N LYS A 85 3.87 -16.55 2.60
CA LYS A 85 3.69 -15.29 3.31
C LYS A 85 4.29 -14.13 2.51
N GLU A 86 5.51 -14.27 2.00
CA GLU A 86 6.16 -13.25 1.17
C GLU A 86 5.38 -12.98 -0.11
N LYS A 87 4.87 -14.02 -0.79
CA LYS A 87 4.01 -13.87 -1.97
C LYS A 87 2.77 -13.04 -1.65
N LYS A 88 2.11 -13.34 -0.54
CA LYS A 88 0.91 -12.60 -0.11
C LYS A 88 1.22 -11.13 0.19
N GLU A 89 2.41 -10.81 0.72
CA GLU A 89 2.83 -9.42 0.90
C GLU A 89 3.08 -8.71 -0.42
N LEU A 90 3.78 -9.36 -1.37
CA LEU A 90 4.01 -8.82 -2.70
C LEU A 90 2.71 -8.57 -3.48
N GLU A 91 1.73 -9.49 -3.39
CA GLU A 91 0.40 -9.31 -4.00
C GLU A 91 -0.34 -8.10 -3.41
N LYS A 92 -0.23 -7.91 -2.09
CA LYS A 92 -0.85 -6.78 -1.39
C LYS A 92 -0.21 -5.46 -1.78
N GLU A 93 1.11 -5.45 -1.97
CA GLU A 93 1.86 -4.29 -2.46
C GLU A 93 1.54 -3.98 -3.92
N LEU A 94 1.44 -5.00 -4.78
CA LEU A 94 1.03 -4.86 -6.18
C LEU A 94 -0.34 -4.21 -6.30
N ALA A 95 -1.32 -4.67 -5.53
CA ALA A 95 -2.68 -4.11 -5.55
C ALA A 95 -2.69 -2.62 -5.17
N LYS A 96 -1.90 -2.22 -4.17
CA LYS A 96 -1.75 -0.82 -3.75
C LYS A 96 -1.11 0.03 -4.86
N LEU A 97 0.01 -0.44 -5.43
CA LEU A 97 0.71 0.27 -6.50
C LEU A 97 -0.17 0.44 -7.74
N GLN A 98 -0.90 -0.60 -8.14
CA GLN A 98 -1.85 -0.52 -9.26
C GLN A 98 -2.97 0.49 -9.00
N ALA A 99 -3.48 0.56 -7.76
CA ALA A 99 -4.48 1.56 -7.39
C ALA A 99 -3.92 2.99 -7.51
N ILE A 100 -2.68 3.21 -7.06
CA ILE A 100 -2.00 4.52 -7.17
C ILE A 100 -1.75 4.88 -8.64
N THR A 101 -1.26 3.95 -9.46
CA THR A 101 -1.01 4.19 -10.89
C THR A 101 -2.26 4.65 -11.63
N ARG A 102 -3.43 4.09 -11.30
CA ARG A 102 -4.71 4.45 -11.94
C ARG A 102 -5.18 5.88 -11.67
N ILE A 103 -4.85 6.44 -10.51
CA ILE A 103 -5.27 7.79 -10.11
C ILE A 103 -4.18 8.85 -10.35
N THR A 104 -2.96 8.42 -10.69
CA THR A 104 -1.82 9.31 -10.88
C THR A 104 -1.92 10.02 -12.23
N THR A 105 -1.95 11.36 -12.20
CA THR A 105 -1.97 12.22 -13.40
C THR A 105 -0.57 12.74 -13.79
N ASN A 106 0.42 12.59 -12.90
CA ASN A 106 1.81 12.99 -13.16
C ASN A 106 2.52 11.92 -14.02
N PRO A 107 3.05 12.27 -15.22
CA PRO A 107 3.67 11.31 -16.13
C PRO A 107 4.93 10.62 -15.58
N GLU A 108 5.73 11.32 -14.78
CA GLU A 108 6.98 10.78 -14.23
C GLU A 108 6.70 9.78 -13.09
N TYR A 109 5.71 10.09 -12.24
CA TYR A 109 5.24 9.13 -11.25
C TYR A 109 4.55 7.92 -11.88
N TYR A 110 3.77 8.13 -12.95
CA TYR A 110 3.15 7.03 -13.69
C TYR A 110 4.19 6.04 -14.24
N LYS A 111 5.28 6.54 -14.86
CA LYS A 111 6.39 5.70 -15.33
C LYS A 111 7.06 4.94 -14.18
N SER A 112 7.36 5.63 -13.08
CA SER A 112 8.00 5.02 -11.90
C SER A 112 7.14 3.91 -11.29
N PHE A 113 5.84 4.16 -11.07
CA PHE A 113 4.94 3.16 -10.53
C PHE A 113 4.70 2.00 -11.50
N SER A 114 4.62 2.27 -12.81
CA SER A 114 4.52 1.21 -13.83
C SER A 114 5.74 0.29 -13.82
N PHE A 115 6.95 0.85 -13.65
CA PHE A 115 8.17 0.07 -13.51
C PHE A 115 8.18 -0.78 -12.22
N GLN A 116 7.72 -0.23 -11.11
CA GLN A 116 7.59 -0.95 -9.84
C GLN A 116 6.57 -2.10 -9.94
N VAL A 117 5.41 -1.85 -10.55
CA VAL A 117 4.38 -2.87 -10.84
C VAL A 117 4.99 -4.03 -11.64
N PHE A 118 5.74 -3.72 -12.69
CA PHE A 118 6.40 -4.74 -13.52
C PHE A 118 7.41 -5.59 -12.73
N ASN A 119 8.22 -4.95 -11.86
CA ASN A 119 9.18 -5.67 -11.04
C ASN A 119 8.50 -6.59 -10.00
N ILE A 120 7.45 -6.11 -9.33
CA ILE A 120 6.70 -6.92 -8.37
C ILE A 120 6.03 -8.11 -9.06
N GLN A 121 5.45 -7.92 -10.25
CA GLN A 121 4.90 -9.01 -11.05
C GLN A 121 5.96 -10.06 -11.41
N ARG A 122 7.18 -9.64 -11.76
CA ARG A 122 8.29 -10.56 -12.01
C ARG A 122 8.65 -11.35 -10.75
N ASN A 123 8.70 -10.69 -9.59
CA ASN A 123 9.04 -11.34 -8.32
C ASN A 123 7.98 -12.37 -7.91
N ILE A 124 6.70 -12.04 -8.03
CA ILE A 124 5.59 -12.98 -7.78
C ILE A 124 5.72 -14.21 -8.66
N LYS A 125 6.00 -14.02 -9.97
CA LYS A 125 6.20 -15.14 -10.90
C LYS A 125 7.38 -16.02 -10.48
N SER A 126 8.50 -15.42 -10.07
CA SER A 126 9.66 -16.19 -9.58
C SER A 126 9.34 -16.98 -8.31
N GLN A 127 8.52 -16.42 -7.41
CA GLN A 127 8.07 -17.13 -6.21
C GLN A 127 7.12 -18.28 -6.55
N ASP A 128 6.24 -18.12 -7.54
CA ASP A 128 5.39 -19.21 -8.03
C ASP A 128 6.22 -20.37 -8.61
N ASP A 129 7.22 -20.06 -9.45
CA ASP A 129 8.13 -21.05 -10.00
C ASP A 129 8.89 -21.81 -8.88
N TRP A 130 9.28 -21.10 -7.82
CA TRP A 130 9.95 -21.70 -6.66
C TRP A 130 9.02 -22.56 -5.81
N LEU A 131 7.79 -22.09 -5.53
CA LEU A 131 6.78 -22.87 -4.82
C LEU A 131 6.43 -24.15 -5.58
N ASP A 132 6.37 -24.12 -6.90
CA ASP A 132 6.11 -25.30 -7.72
C ASP A 132 7.31 -26.27 -7.75
N LYS A 133 8.55 -25.77 -7.64
CA LYS A 133 9.72 -26.64 -7.40
C LYS A 133 9.63 -27.34 -6.04
N LEU A 134 9.27 -26.60 -4.98
CA LEU A 134 9.10 -27.19 -3.64
C LEU A 134 8.00 -28.25 -3.61
N LYS A 135 6.83 -27.98 -4.23
CA LYS A 135 5.73 -28.96 -4.31
C LYS A 135 6.17 -30.24 -5.02
N ARG A 136 6.87 -30.11 -6.16
CA ARG A 136 7.41 -31.25 -6.90
C ARG A 136 8.40 -32.06 -6.06
N HIS A 137 9.30 -31.38 -5.34
CA HIS A 137 10.25 -32.05 -4.46
C HIS A 137 9.55 -32.80 -3.31
N ALA A 138 8.57 -32.16 -2.64
CA ALA A 138 7.77 -32.80 -1.60
C ALA A 138 7.05 -34.06 -2.11
N ALA A 139 6.47 -33.99 -3.31
CA ALA A 139 5.79 -35.12 -3.94
C ALA A 139 6.75 -36.26 -4.30
N SER A 140 7.95 -35.95 -4.77
CA SER A 140 8.99 -36.95 -5.06
C SER A 140 9.50 -37.63 -3.79
N GLN A 141 9.69 -36.91 -2.68
CA GLN A 141 10.13 -37.51 -1.42
C GLN A 141 9.09 -38.48 -0.84
N ARG A 142 7.78 -38.16 -0.95
CA ARG A 142 6.70 -39.06 -0.53
C ARG A 142 6.59 -40.36 -1.33
N LYS A 143 7.13 -40.40 -2.56
CA LYS A 143 7.12 -41.61 -3.41
C LYS A 143 8.33 -42.53 -3.19
N SER A 144 9.36 -42.03 -2.50
CA SER A 144 10.60 -42.76 -2.21
C SER A 144 10.66 -43.31 -0.77
N GLN A 145 9.60 -43.11 0.02
CA GLN A 145 9.32 -43.81 1.28
C GLN A 145 8.32 -44.94 1.03
#